data_AF-A0A7G1KDS7-F1
#
_entry.id   AF-A0A7G1KDS7-F1
#
_cell.length_a   1.000
_cell.length_b   1.000
_cell.length_c   1.000
_cell.angle_alpha   90.00
_cell.angle_beta   90.00
_cell.angle_gamma   90.00
#
_symmetry.space_group_name_H-M   'P 1'
#
loop_
_entity.id
_entity.type
_entity.pdbx_description
1 polymer ?
#
loop_
_entity_poly.entity_id
_entity_poly.type
_entity_poly.pdbx_seq_one_letter_code
_entity_poly.pdbx_strand_id
1 'polypeptide(L)' 'MSWFMIILGAVFILLGFVSLAFPRTIWRKTEAWKYENPDANEPSDAGYLSKAGSLFLSGLVLVFIGIWWLETS' A
#
# COMPACT_ATOMS: atom_id res chain seq x y z
N MET A 1 -17.88 -10.60 8.52
CA MET A 1 -17.31 -9.84 7.38
C MET A 1 -16.34 -8.74 7.86
N SER A 2 -16.67 -8.02 8.92
CA SER A 2 -15.89 -6.87 9.42
C SER A 2 -14.44 -7.18 9.83
N TRP A 3 -14.21 -8.28 10.56
CA TRP A 3 -12.85 -8.69 10.96
C TRP A 3 -11.91 -8.88 9.77
N PHE A 4 -12.42 -9.39 8.65
CA PHE A 4 -11.63 -9.52 7.41
C PHE A 4 -11.20 -8.16 6.88
N MET A 5 -12.09 -7.16 6.88
CA MET A 5 -11.77 -5.80 6.43
C MET A 5 -10.71 -5.14 7.31
N ILE A 6 -10.80 -5.33 8.63
CA ILE A 6 -9.82 -4.80 9.59
C ILE A 6 -8.45 -5.44 9.37
N ILE A 7 -8.39 -6.77 9.22
CA ILE A 7 -7.14 -7.49 8.97
C ILE A 7 -6.53 -7.05 7.64
N LEU A 8 -7.33 -7.00 6.57
CA LEU A 8 -6.87 -6.57 5.26
C LEU A 8 -6.37 -5.11 5.29
N GLY A 9 -7.09 -4.24 5.98
CA GLY A 9 -6.70 -2.84 6.14
C GLY A 9 -5.38 -2.69 6.91
N ALA A 10 -5.19 -3.46 7.98
CA ALA A 10 -3.92 -3.49 8.72
C ALA A 10 -2.75 -3.97 7.84
N VAL A 11 -2.96 -4.98 7.00
CA VAL A 11 -1.95 -5.43 6.03
C VAL A 11 -1.58 -4.31 5.06
N PHE A 12 -2.57 -3.59 4.53
CA PHE A 12 -2.33 -2.49 3.59
C PHE A 12 -1.56 -1.33 4.24
N ILE A 13 -1.87 -1.01 5.49
CA ILE A 13 -1.13 -0.02 6.29
C ILE A 13 0.34 -0.44 6.44
N LEU A 14 0.59 -1.70 6.82
CA LEU A 14 1.95 -2.23 6.95
C LEU A 14 2.70 -2.19 5.62
N LEU A 15 2.05 -2.58 4.52
CA LEU A 15 2.63 -2.50 3.18
C LEU A 15 2.93 -1.06 2.77
N GLY A 16 2.08 -0.11 3.12
CA GLY A 16 2.32 1.33 2.94
C GLY A 16 3.59 1.78 3.66
N PHE A 17 3.75 1.42 4.94
CA PHE A 17 4.95 1.75 5.72
C PHE A 17 6.23 1.09 5.17
N VAL A 18 6.16 -0.19 4.81
CA VAL A 18 7.32 -0.89 4.21
C VAL A 18 7.70 -0.25 2.86
N SER A 19 6.71 0.17 2.07
CA SER A 19 6.93 0.86 0.80
C SER A 19 7.51 2.26 0.99
N LEU A 20 7.21 2.95 2.09
CA LEU A 20 7.87 4.22 2.46
C LEU A 20 9.30 4.02 2.94
N ALA A 21 9.57 2.95 3.69
CA ALA A 21 10.90 2.68 4.24
C ALA A 21 11.90 2.22 3.16
N PHE A 22 11.43 1.44 2.18
CA PHE A 22 12.29 0.84 1.15
C PHE A 22 11.71 0.98 -0.28
N PRO A 23 11.37 2.20 -0.75
CA PRO A 23 10.58 2.41 -1.96
C PRO A 23 11.24 1.81 -3.22
N ARG A 24 12.52 2.12 -3.44
CA ARG A 24 13.29 1.62 -4.58
C ARG A 24 13.47 0.10 -4.56
N THR A 25 13.70 -0.47 -3.37
CA THR A 25 13.88 -1.92 -3.22
C THR A 25 12.57 -2.67 -3.52
N ILE A 26 11.45 -2.15 -3.01
CA ILE A 26 10.12 -2.73 -3.25
C ILE A 26 9.82 -2.70 -4.75
N TRP A 27 9.90 -1.54 -5.39
CA TRP A 27 9.60 -1.41 -6.82
C TRP A 27 10.52 -2.24 -7.70
N ARG A 28 11.82 -2.30 -7.39
CA ARG A 28 12.77 -3.12 -8.15
C ARG A 28 12.46 -4.62 -8.06
N LYS A 29 11.85 -5.07 -6.96
CA LYS A 29 11.42 -6.46 -6.79
C LYS A 29 10.04 -6.75 -7.39
N THR A 30 9.12 -5.79 -7.40
CA THR A 30 7.70 -6.04 -7.72
C THR A 30 7.24 -5.52 -9.09
N GLU A 31 7.88 -4.47 -9.61
CA GLU A 31 7.40 -3.74 -10.78
C GLU A 31 8.46 -3.57 -11.87
N ALA A 32 9.75 -3.50 -11.51
CA ALA A 32 10.83 -3.26 -12.46
C ALA A 32 10.91 -4.27 -13.60
N TRP A 33 10.48 -5.53 -13.38
CA TRP A 33 10.48 -6.59 -14.39
C TRP A 33 9.60 -6.27 -15.61
N LYS A 34 8.67 -5.31 -15.48
CA LYS A 34 7.80 -4.86 -16.58
C LYS A 34 8.53 -4.01 -17.60
N TYR A 35 9.71 -3.48 -17.26
CA TYR A 35 10.45 -2.55 -18.08
C TYR A 35 11.71 -3.21 -18.66
N GLU A 36 11.94 -3.01 -19.95
CA GLU A 36 13.17 -3.47 -20.62
C GLU A 36 14.42 -2.78 -20.04
N ASN A 37 14.29 -1.48 -19.73
CA ASN A 37 15.28 -0.73 -18.97
C ASN A 37 14.64 -0.19 -17.67
N PRO A 38 14.82 -0.89 -16.54
CA PRO A 38 14.28 -0.46 -15.26
C PRO A 38 14.86 0.87 -14.76
N ASP A 39 16.16 1.10 -14.94
CA ASP A 39 16.81 2.29 -14.37
C ASP A 39 16.32 3.58 -15.05
N ALA A 40 15.88 3.51 -16.32
CA ALA A 40 15.28 4.64 -17.03
C ALA A 40 13.79 4.88 -16.70
N ASN A 41 13.09 3.87 -16.17
CA ASN A 41 11.64 3.90 -15.88
C ASN A 41 11.34 3.92 -14.38
N GLU A 42 12.37 4.14 -13.57
CA GLU A 42 12.23 4.24 -12.13
C GLU A 42 11.29 5.40 -11.75
N PRO A 43 10.29 5.17 -10.86
CA PRO A 43 9.44 6.22 -10.35
C PRO A 43 10.23 7.35 -9.70
N SER A 44 9.71 8.58 -9.82
CA SER A 44 10.20 9.70 -9.02
C SER A 44 9.88 9.50 -7.53
N ASP A 45 10.53 10.27 -6.67
CA ASP A 45 10.26 10.25 -5.22
C ASP A 45 8.78 10.52 -4.90
N ALA A 46 8.15 11.44 -5.65
CA ALA A 46 6.72 11.70 -5.55
C ALA A 46 5.87 10.50 -6.01
N GLY A 47 6.34 9.76 -7.03
CA GLY A 47 5.71 8.52 -7.49
C GLY A 47 5.80 7.38 -6.46
N TYR A 48 6.93 7.28 -5.76
CA TYR A 48 7.07 6.35 -4.64
C TYR A 48 6.18 6.72 -3.46
N LEU A 49 6.16 8.00 -3.10
CA LEU A 49 5.32 8.52 -2.02
C LEU A 49 3.83 8.36 -2.32
N SER A 50 3.39 8.60 -3.56
CA SER A 50 1.98 8.43 -3.95
C SER A 50 1.55 6.97 -3.89
N LYS A 51 2.38 6.02 -4.33
CA LYS A 51 2.11 4.58 -4.21
C LYS A 51 2.00 4.15 -2.75
N ALA A 52 2.99 4.50 -1.93
CA ALA A 52 2.98 4.12 -0.53
C ALA A 52 1.83 4.79 0.25
N GLY A 53 1.55 6.06 -0.05
CA GLY A 53 0.41 6.81 0.49
C GLY A 53 -0.94 6.21 0.09
N SER A 54 -1.09 5.75 -1.16
CA SER A 54 -2.31 5.08 -1.60
C SER A 54 -2.57 3.77 -0.84
N LEU A 55 -1.54 2.93 -0.65
CA LEU A 55 -1.65 1.71 0.15
C LEU A 55 -2.06 2.02 1.60
N PHE A 56 -1.39 3.00 2.21
CA PHE A 56 -1.69 3.42 3.57
C PHE A 56 -3.13 3.93 3.71
N LEU A 57 -3.56 4.83 2.82
CA LEU A 57 -4.91 5.40 2.83
C LEU A 57 -5.98 4.34 2.59
N SER A 58 -5.80 3.45 1.62
CA SER A 58 -6.70 2.33 1.39
C SER A 58 -6.84 1.44 2.62
N GLY A 59 -5.73 1.19 3.33
CA GLY A 59 -5.76 0.42 4.57
C GLY A 59 -6.55 1.12 5.68
N LEU A 60 -6.38 2.44 5.87
CA LEU A 60 -7.17 3.22 6.83
C LEU A 60 -8.67 3.17 6.52
N VAL A 61 -9.05 3.31 5.25
CA VAL A 61 -10.46 3.25 4.82
C VAL A 61 -11.06 1.88 5.12
N LEU A 62 -10.33 0.78 4.86
CA LEU A 62 -10.79 -0.58 5.15
C LEU A 62 -10.97 -0.83 6.64
N VAL A 63 -10.04 -0.36 7.47
CA VAL A 63 -10.16 -0.46 8.94
C VAL A 63 -11.38 0.34 9.41
N PHE A 64 -11.55 1.57 8.93
CA PHE A 64 -12.68 2.42 9.29
C PHE A 64 -14.02 1.77 8.94
N ILE A 65 -14.18 1.27 7.72
CA ILE A 65 -15.40 0.57 7.29
C ILE A 65 -15.63 -0.69 8.13
N GLY A 66 -14.57 -1.45 8.42
CA GLY A 66 -14.64 -2.64 9.26
C GLY A 66 -15.11 -2.34 10.69
N ILE A 67 -14.56 -1.30 11.32
CA ILE A 67 -14.98 -0.86 12.67
C ILE A 67 -16.42 -0.37 12.64
N TRP A 68 -16.77 0.49 11.69
CA TRP A 68 -18.12 1.03 11.55
C TRP A 68 -19.17 -0.08 11.38
N TRP A 69 -18.85 -1.13 10.63
CA TRP A 69 -19.74 -2.28 10.49
C TRP A 69 -19.88 -3.06 11.80
N LEU A 70 -18.82 -3.23 12.59
CA LEU A 70 -18.90 -3.91 13.90
C LEU A 70 -19.84 -3.18 14.88
N GLU A 71 -19.88 -1.85 14.82
CA GLU A 71 -20.73 -1.05 15.71
C GLU A 71 -22.21 -1.04 15.31
N THR A 72 -22.51 -1.32 14.04
CA THR A 72 -23.87 -1.21 13.48
C THR A 72 -24.57 -2.56 13.24
N SER A 73 -23.88 -3.67 13.46
CA SER A 73 -24.41 -5.04 13.39
C SER A 73 -24.85 -5.58 14.74
#